data_AF-A0A849ETM9-F1
#
_entry.id   AF-A0A849ETM9-F1
#
_cell.length_a   1.000
_cell.length_b   1.000
_cell.length_c   1.000
_cell.angle_alpha   90.00
_cell.angle_beta   90.00
_cell.angle_gamma   90.00
#
_symmetry.space_group_name_H-M   'P 1'
#
loop_
_entity.id
_entity.type
_entity.pdbx_description
1 polymer ?
#
loop_
_entity_poly.entity_id
_entity_poly.type
_entity_poly.pdbx_seq_one_letter_code
_entity_poly.pdbx_strand_id
1 'polypeptide(L)'
;EEDLWRLMGMGADRLCRIDLTGPEDAPEEIPGAVDSWAKARVLTRAVKTLKGDLVLCGKASLDRQNGLVPAYMAHLLHLPFLAGILDLKLTDDHHSRITKNAGRGRREIVDCRLPALFSVDLPPGPTLKPAYTAIQSARRKEIIQMVCDTYPLTAKTRILATATPRPRPKPIPAPDSALPSFVRIKQLLSGSVTQKKGRQVTGSAERLVEKIINFMEHHGVLPRNAADKAVD
;
A
#
# COMPACT_ATOMS: atom_id res chain seq x y z
N GLU A 1 16.29 13.94 3.01
CA GLU A 1 16.09 15.17 3.81
C GLU A 1 14.96 16.05 3.28
N GLU A 2 14.75 16.16 1.97
CA GLU A 2 13.66 16.97 1.41
C GLU A 2 12.27 16.67 1.98
N ASP A 3 11.92 15.39 2.17
CA ASP A 3 10.63 15.01 2.74
C ASP A 3 10.47 15.44 4.20
N LEU A 4 11.57 15.56 4.96
CA LEU A 4 11.55 16.06 6.34
C LEU A 4 11.21 17.55 6.37
N TRP A 5 11.80 18.34 5.48
CA TRP A 5 11.48 19.76 5.37
C TRP A 5 10.06 20.00 4.84
N ARG A 6 9.55 19.10 3.99
CA ARG A 6 8.13 19.14 3.56
C ARG A 6 7.19 18.98 4.75
N LEU A 7 7.45 18.04 5.67
CA LEU A 7 6.65 17.86 6.89
C LEU A 7 6.65 19.12 7.76
N MET A 8 7.82 19.71 7.98
CA MET A 8 7.94 20.98 8.73
C MET A 8 7.23 22.14 8.03
N GLY A 9 7.31 22.22 6.70
CA GLY A 9 6.61 23.22 5.90
C GLY A 9 5.09 23.05 5.89
N MET A 10 4.59 21.84 6.17
CA MET A 10 3.15 21.57 6.33
C MET A 10 2.62 21.93 7.73
N GLY A 11 3.50 22.34 8.66
CA GLY A 11 3.10 22.78 10.00
C GLY A 11 3.52 21.85 11.14
N ALA A 12 4.42 20.90 10.91
CA ALA A 12 4.97 20.13 12.03
C ALA A 12 5.79 21.03 12.99
N ASP A 13 5.58 20.84 14.30
CA ASP A 13 6.26 21.63 15.34
C ASP A 13 7.72 21.20 15.54
N ARG A 14 7.95 19.88 15.55
CA ARG A 14 9.25 19.27 15.82
C ARG A 14 9.54 18.17 14.80
N LEU A 15 10.79 18.09 14.39
CA LEU A 15 11.31 17.02 13.55
C LEU A 15 12.40 16.26 14.30
N CYS A 16 12.20 14.96 14.46
CA CYS A 16 13.18 14.06 15.07
C CYS A 16 13.74 13.11 14.01
N ARG A 17 15.05 13.03 13.88
CA ARG A 17 15.75 12.06 13.02
C ARG A 17 16.36 10.97 13.89
N ILE A 18 16.12 9.71 13.50
CA ILE A 18 16.73 8.55 14.15
C ILE A 18 17.56 7.84 13.09
N ASP A 19 18.87 7.90 13.26
CA ASP A 19 19.80 7.25 12.37
C ASP A 19 20.06 5.83 12.92
N LEU A 20 19.71 4.82 12.12
CA LEU A 20 19.96 3.42 12.46
C LEU A 20 21.33 3.04 11.91
N THR A 21 22.32 2.85 12.79
CA THR A 21 23.51 2.10 12.44
C THR A 21 23.10 0.63 12.27
N GLY A 22 23.32 0.06 11.09
CA GLY A 22 23.13 -1.38 10.90
C GLY A 22 24.03 -2.16 11.87
N PRO A 23 23.69 -3.42 12.20
CA PRO A 23 24.59 -4.26 12.96
C PRO A 23 25.94 -4.37 12.22
N GLU A 24 27.05 -4.28 12.95
CA GLU A 24 28.42 -4.29 12.39
C GLU A 24 28.70 -5.55 11.55
N ASP A 25 27.97 -6.64 11.80
CA ASP A 25 28.08 -7.93 11.09
C ASP A 25 27.13 -8.07 9.88
N ALA A 26 26.45 -7.01 9.44
CA ALA A 26 25.60 -7.08 8.26
C ALA A 26 26.46 -7.08 6.98
N PRO A 27 26.35 -8.10 6.09
CA PRO A 27 27.06 -8.08 4.83
C PRO A 27 26.70 -6.82 4.03
N GLU A 28 27.73 -6.14 3.50
CA GLU A 28 27.71 -4.78 2.93
C GLU A 28 26.74 -4.51 1.77
N GLU A 29 25.92 -5.46 1.31
CA GLU A 29 25.22 -5.35 0.02
C GLU A 29 23.70 -5.60 0.03
N ILE A 30 23.00 -5.53 1.17
CA ILE A 30 21.52 -5.62 1.17
C ILE A 30 20.87 -4.32 1.65
N PRO A 31 20.29 -3.50 0.73
CA PRO A 31 19.48 -2.35 1.08
C PRO A 31 18.33 -2.75 2.03
N GLY A 32 18.34 -2.19 3.24
CA GLY A 32 17.33 -2.43 4.27
C GLY A 32 17.62 -3.60 5.22
N ALA A 33 18.87 -3.73 5.64
CA ALA A 33 19.37 -4.70 6.63
C ALA A 33 18.56 -4.77 7.95
N VAL A 34 17.78 -3.74 8.29
CA VAL A 34 16.92 -3.73 9.47
C VAL A 34 15.51 -4.20 9.11
N ASP A 35 15.04 -5.22 9.83
CA ASP A 35 13.69 -5.76 9.65
C ASP A 35 12.61 -4.88 10.29
N SER A 36 11.34 -5.17 10.00
CA SER A 36 10.21 -4.39 10.53
C SER A 36 10.14 -4.42 12.06
N TRP A 37 10.62 -5.49 12.71
CA TRP A 37 10.64 -5.62 14.16
C TRP A 37 11.65 -4.66 14.80
N ALA A 38 12.90 -4.67 14.34
CA ALA A 38 13.92 -3.77 14.84
C ALA A 38 13.56 -2.30 14.58
N LYS A 39 13.00 -1.96 13.41
CA LYS A 39 12.45 -0.62 13.14
C LYS A 39 11.37 -0.23 14.15
N ALA A 40 10.41 -1.11 14.41
CA ALA A 40 9.33 -0.85 15.36
C ALA A 40 9.83 -0.64 16.80
N ARG A 41 10.86 -1.38 17.24
CA ARG A 41 11.47 -1.18 18.57
C ARG A 41 12.04 0.23 18.74
N VAL A 42 12.79 0.71 17.75
CA VAL A 42 13.42 2.03 17.79
C VAL A 42 12.36 3.13 17.76
N LEU A 43 11.38 3.04 16.86
CA LEU A 43 10.27 4.00 16.80
C LEU A 43 9.41 3.97 18.07
N THR A 44 9.21 2.80 18.69
CA THR A 44 8.51 2.70 19.97
C THR A 44 9.22 3.47 21.08
N ARG A 45 10.56 3.41 21.13
CA ARG A 45 11.34 4.19 22.11
C ARG A 45 11.17 5.69 21.88
N ALA A 46 11.22 6.12 20.61
CA ALA A 46 10.96 7.50 20.23
C ALA A 46 9.61 8.00 20.72
N VAL A 47 8.55 7.23 20.44
CA VAL A 47 7.19 7.55 20.89
C VAL A 47 7.12 7.67 22.42
N LYS A 48 7.74 6.75 23.16
CA LYS A 48 7.79 6.80 24.64
C LYS A 48 8.48 8.06 25.15
N THR A 49 9.55 8.52 24.49
CA THR A 49 10.25 9.77 24.85
C THR A 49 9.41 10.99 24.53
N LEU A 50 8.71 10.99 23.39
CA LEU A 50 7.89 12.12 22.94
C LEU A 50 6.54 12.23 23.67
N LYS A 51 6.08 11.14 24.33
CA LYS A 51 4.85 11.07 25.13
C LYS A 51 3.59 11.51 24.37
N GLY A 52 3.44 11.07 23.11
CA GLY A 52 2.25 11.38 22.32
C GLY A 52 1.06 10.47 22.66
N ASP A 53 -0.14 11.05 22.74
CA ASP A 53 -1.39 10.30 22.98
C ASP A 53 -1.94 9.64 21.71
N LEU A 54 -1.62 10.18 20.54
CA LEU A 54 -2.01 9.62 19.25
C LEU A 54 -0.79 9.44 18.36
N VAL A 55 -0.59 8.20 17.88
CA VAL A 55 0.49 7.87 16.96
C VAL A 55 -0.10 7.51 15.60
N LEU A 56 0.26 8.29 14.58
CA LEU A 56 -0.15 8.03 13.20
C LEU A 56 1.03 7.50 12.39
N CYS A 57 0.79 6.41 11.67
CA CYS A 57 1.76 5.79 10.76
C CYS A 57 1.14 5.66 9.36
N GLY A 58 1.95 5.58 8.31
CA GLY A 58 1.45 5.12 7.02
C GLY A 58 1.02 3.65 7.08
N LYS A 59 -0.02 3.26 6.33
CA LYS A 59 -0.50 1.87 6.25
C LYS A 59 0.59 0.88 5.85
N ALA A 60 1.38 1.24 4.83
CA ALA A 60 2.54 0.48 4.40
C ALA A 60 3.51 1.40 3.65
N SER A 61 4.79 1.06 3.66
CA SER A 61 5.80 1.76 2.87
C SER A 61 5.78 1.27 1.42
N LEU A 62 6.17 2.12 0.47
CA LEU A 62 6.14 1.79 -0.96
C LEU A 62 7.18 0.73 -1.37
N ASP A 63 8.27 0.61 -0.62
CA ASP A 63 9.37 -0.32 -0.88
C ASP A 63 9.01 -1.78 -0.53
N ARG A 64 8.48 -2.00 0.68
CA ARG A 64 8.19 -3.36 1.20
C ARG A 64 6.72 -3.71 1.27
N GLN A 65 5.84 -2.71 1.30
CA GLN A 65 4.39 -2.86 1.32
C GLN A 65 3.83 -3.82 2.39
N ASN A 66 4.60 -4.12 3.46
CA ASN A 66 4.21 -5.14 4.44
C ASN A 66 3.30 -4.63 5.55
N GLY A 67 3.31 -3.32 5.84
CA GLY A 67 2.49 -2.69 6.88
C GLY A 67 2.74 -3.18 8.31
N LEU A 68 3.86 -3.87 8.58
CA LEU A 68 4.09 -4.55 9.86
C LEU A 68 4.59 -3.63 10.98
N VAL A 69 5.31 -2.57 10.63
CA VAL A 69 5.91 -1.64 11.61
C VAL A 69 4.88 -1.06 12.60
N PRO A 70 3.75 -0.47 12.18
CA PRO A 70 2.79 0.11 13.12
C PRO A 70 2.15 -0.95 14.02
N ALA A 71 1.89 -2.16 13.50
CA ALA A 71 1.33 -3.25 14.30
C ALA A 71 2.30 -3.71 15.40
N TYR A 72 3.59 -3.86 15.08
CA TYR A 72 4.61 -4.17 16.08
C TYR A 72 4.79 -3.04 17.10
N MET A 73 4.73 -1.78 16.68
CA MET A 73 4.79 -0.64 17.60
C MET A 73 3.63 -0.66 18.58
N ALA A 74 2.40 -0.87 18.11
CA ALA A 74 1.23 -0.93 18.99
C ALA A 74 1.32 -2.07 19.99
N HIS A 75 1.82 -3.24 19.56
CA HIS A 75 2.09 -4.36 20.46
C HIS A 75 3.13 -4.00 21.55
N LEU A 76 4.25 -3.37 21.17
CA LEU A 76 5.32 -2.98 22.11
C LEU A 76 4.94 -1.82 23.04
N LEU A 77 4.00 -0.97 22.62
CA LEU A 77 3.44 0.12 23.41
C LEU A 77 2.23 -0.31 24.25
N HIS A 78 1.68 -1.50 24.00
CA HIS A 78 0.41 -1.97 24.57
C HIS A 78 -0.76 -1.00 24.30
N LEU A 79 -0.83 -0.48 23.07
CA LEU A 79 -1.88 0.47 22.66
C LEU A 79 -2.92 -0.19 21.74
N PRO A 80 -4.18 0.30 21.76
CA PRO A 80 -5.16 -0.01 20.73
C PRO A 80 -4.60 0.29 19.33
N PHE A 81 -4.89 -0.60 18.38
CA PHE A 81 -4.42 -0.50 17.00
C PHE A 81 -5.54 -0.70 15.98
N LEU A 82 -5.66 0.25 15.05
CA LEU A 82 -6.48 0.12 13.85
C LEU A 82 -5.62 0.37 12.61
N ALA A 83 -5.69 -0.56 11.65
CA ALA A 83 -4.96 -0.49 10.41
C ALA A 83 -5.80 0.10 9.26
N GLY A 84 -5.17 0.91 8.41
CA GLY A 84 -5.75 1.41 7.17
C GLY A 84 -6.99 2.29 7.38
N ILE A 85 -6.91 3.24 8.31
CA ILE A 85 -7.97 4.19 8.58
C ILE A 85 -8.11 5.17 7.41
N LEU A 86 -9.34 5.59 7.14
CA LEU A 86 -9.71 6.52 6.07
C LEU A 86 -10.06 7.92 6.60
N ASP A 87 -10.62 7.98 7.80
CA ASP A 87 -11.02 9.22 8.47
C ASP A 87 -10.84 9.08 9.98
N LEU A 88 -10.48 10.18 10.63
CA LEU A 88 -10.24 10.27 12.06
C LEU A 88 -10.84 11.56 12.59
N LYS A 89 -11.72 11.44 13.58
CA LYS A 89 -12.27 12.57 14.32
C LYS A 89 -12.01 12.40 15.80
N LEU A 90 -11.38 13.37 16.43
CA LEU A 90 -11.30 13.44 17.88
C LEU A 90 -12.66 13.93 18.39
N THR A 91 -13.30 13.16 19.28
CA THR A 91 -14.59 13.55 19.87
C THR A 91 -14.41 14.31 21.16
N ASP A 92 -13.35 13.99 21.91
CA ASP A 92 -12.85 14.71 23.08
C ASP A 92 -11.35 14.39 23.24
N ASP A 93 -10.73 14.84 24.34
CA ASP A 93 -9.30 14.65 24.61
C ASP A 93 -8.88 13.18 24.83
N HIS A 94 -9.84 12.28 25.01
CA HIS A 94 -9.62 10.87 25.36
C HIS A 94 -10.28 9.88 24.39
N HIS A 95 -11.09 10.35 23.45
CA HIS A 95 -11.85 9.51 22.53
C HIS A 95 -11.72 9.98 21.10
N SER A 96 -11.71 8.98 20.21
CA SER A 96 -11.62 9.16 18.77
C SER A 96 -12.65 8.28 18.07
N ARG A 97 -13.23 8.80 17.00
CA ARG A 97 -14.10 8.09 16.08
C ARG A 97 -13.36 7.90 14.76
N ILE A 98 -13.17 6.65 14.38
CA ILE A 98 -12.38 6.23 13.23
C ILE A 98 -13.29 5.61 12.17
N THR A 99 -13.07 5.94 10.90
CA THR A 99 -13.68 5.21 9.78
C THR A 99 -12.61 4.39 9.06
N LYS A 100 -12.86 3.11 8.83
CA LYS A 100 -11.98 2.24 8.02
C LYS A 100 -12.75 1.46 6.96
N ASN A 101 -12.02 0.96 5.97
CA ASN A 101 -12.58 0.07 4.96
C ASN A 101 -12.81 -1.33 5.56
N ALA A 102 -14.04 -1.84 5.46
CA ALA A 102 -14.41 -3.20 5.88
C ALA A 102 -14.43 -4.21 4.72
N GLY A 103 -14.00 -3.79 3.53
CA GLY A 103 -14.06 -4.56 2.31
C GLY A 103 -15.44 -4.51 1.65
N ARG A 104 -15.51 -4.92 0.38
CA ARG A 104 -16.75 -5.00 -0.42
C ARG A 104 -17.56 -3.68 -0.41
N GLY A 105 -16.88 -2.53 -0.42
CA GLY A 105 -17.49 -1.21 -0.41
C GLY A 105 -18.11 -0.78 0.92
N ARG A 106 -17.95 -1.57 2.00
CA ARG A 106 -18.47 -1.25 3.33
C ARG A 106 -17.46 -0.42 4.11
N ARG A 107 -18.00 0.46 4.96
CA ARG A 107 -17.23 1.22 5.94
C ARG A 107 -17.59 0.75 7.34
N GLU A 108 -16.58 0.66 8.19
CA GLU A 108 -16.73 0.38 9.61
C GLU A 108 -16.37 1.64 10.38
N ILE A 109 -17.21 1.99 11.36
CA ILE A 109 -16.98 3.10 12.28
C ILE A 109 -16.62 2.49 13.63
N VAL A 110 -15.48 2.88 14.18
CA VAL A 110 -14.97 2.37 15.46
C VAL A 110 -14.68 3.54 16.38
N ASP A 111 -15.25 3.50 17.58
CA ASP A 111 -14.90 4.43 18.65
C ASP A 111 -13.73 3.81 19.46
N CYS A 112 -12.67 4.59 19.69
CA CYS A 112 -11.45 4.15 20.35
C CYS A 112 -10.99 5.18 21.38
N ARG A 113 -10.59 4.70 22.56
CA ARG A 113 -9.95 5.52 23.59
C ARG A 113 -8.49 5.80 23.26
N LEU A 114 -8.02 6.98 23.64
CA LEU A 114 -6.62 7.39 23.62
C LEU A 114 -5.96 7.00 24.97
N PRO A 115 -4.66 6.68 25.00
CA PRO A 115 -3.73 6.74 23.87
C PRO A 115 -3.93 5.60 22.85
N ALA A 116 -3.69 5.88 21.56
CA ALA A 116 -3.88 4.90 20.48
C ALA A 116 -2.87 5.07 19.34
N LEU A 117 -2.66 3.99 18.58
CA LEU A 117 -1.84 3.99 17.37
C LEU A 117 -2.70 3.60 16.17
N PHE A 118 -2.70 4.39 15.11
CA PHE A 118 -3.43 4.07 13.88
C PHE A 118 -2.51 4.12 12.67
N SER A 119 -2.75 3.23 11.70
CA SER A 119 -2.15 3.35 10.38
C SER A 119 -3.14 3.94 9.38
N VAL A 120 -2.71 4.94 8.62
CA VAL A 120 -3.53 5.74 7.72
C VAL A 120 -3.37 5.21 6.29
N ASP A 121 -4.50 4.92 5.64
CA ASP A 121 -4.52 4.58 4.22
C ASP A 121 -4.36 5.85 3.37
N LEU A 122 -3.86 5.71 2.14
CA LEU A 122 -3.70 6.87 1.27
C LEU A 122 -5.07 7.44 0.89
N PRO A 123 -5.41 8.69 1.26
CA PRO A 123 -6.71 9.25 0.92
C PRO A 123 -6.82 9.46 -0.60
N PRO A 124 -8.00 9.22 -1.19
CA PRO A 124 -8.25 9.56 -2.59
C PRO A 124 -8.32 11.08 -2.73
N GLY A 125 -7.33 11.69 -3.39
CA GLY A 125 -7.32 13.13 -3.66
C GLY A 125 -5.90 13.71 -3.80
N PRO A 126 -5.81 15.01 -4.12
CA PRO A 126 -4.52 15.70 -4.16
C PRO A 126 -3.92 15.76 -2.75
N THR A 127 -2.69 15.27 -2.61
CA THR A 127 -1.92 15.43 -1.37
C THR A 127 -1.62 16.91 -1.16
N LEU A 128 -1.80 17.42 0.06
CA LEU A 128 -1.37 18.77 0.43
C LEU A 128 0.12 18.92 0.16
N LYS A 129 0.50 20.01 -0.52
CA LYS A 129 1.90 20.36 -0.76
C LYS A 129 2.18 21.70 -0.08
N PRO A 130 3.26 21.82 0.72
CA PRO A 130 3.59 23.09 1.36
C PRO A 130 4.03 24.12 0.32
N ALA A 131 3.78 25.40 0.62
CA ALA A 131 4.28 26.50 -0.21
C ALA A 131 5.82 26.54 -0.20
N TYR A 132 6.43 27.04 -1.27
CA TYR A 132 7.88 27.12 -1.40
C TYR A 132 8.54 27.93 -0.26
N THR A 133 7.91 29.02 0.17
CA THR A 133 8.38 29.86 1.29
C THR A 133 8.38 29.10 2.61
N ALA A 134 7.39 28.23 2.85
CA ALA A 134 7.32 27.37 4.02
C ALA A 134 8.42 26.29 4.02
N ILE A 135 8.78 25.76 2.85
CA ILE A 135 9.93 24.84 2.73
C ILE A 135 11.24 25.56 3.04
N GLN A 136 11.40 26.80 2.57
CA GLN A 136 12.61 27.59 2.84
C GLN A 136 12.75 27.92 4.34
N SER A 137 11.67 28.27 5.03
CA SER A 137 11.72 28.51 6.48
C SER A 137 11.97 27.20 7.25
N ALA A 138 11.39 26.08 6.80
CA ALA A 138 11.63 24.76 7.37
C ALA A 138 13.10 24.32 7.28
N ARG A 139 13.81 24.64 6.20
CA ARG A 139 15.25 24.33 6.05
C ARG A 139 16.14 25.02 7.08
N ARG A 140 15.67 26.11 7.69
CA ARG A 140 16.41 26.85 8.74
C ARG A 140 16.14 26.30 10.13
N LYS A 141 15.13 25.45 10.30
CA LYS A 141 14.79 24.85 11.60
C LYS A 141 15.72 23.67 11.89
N GLU A 142 16.06 23.50 13.16
CA GLU A 142 16.91 22.41 13.62
C GLU A 142 16.20 21.06 13.51
N ILE A 143 16.97 20.04 13.12
CA ILE A 143 16.56 18.64 13.10
C ILE A 143 17.11 17.99 14.37
N ILE A 144 16.22 17.57 15.27
CA ILE A 144 16.62 16.94 16.52
C ILE A 144 17.10 15.52 16.20
N GLN A 145 18.40 15.27 16.33
CA GLN A 145 18.92 13.91 16.28
C GLN A 145 18.59 13.21 17.59
N MET A 146 17.85 12.10 17.50
CA MET A 146 17.43 11.36 18.67
C MET A 146 18.17 10.04 18.72
N VAL A 147 19.17 9.97 19.60
CA VAL A 147 19.90 8.74 19.90
C VAL A 147 19.01 7.87 20.77
N CYS A 148 18.61 6.71 20.25
CA CYS A 148 17.96 5.68 21.06
C CYS A 148 19.03 4.66 21.43
N ASP A 149 19.38 4.55 22.72
CA ASP A 149 20.31 3.51 23.19
C ASP A 149 19.94 2.16 22.59
N THR A 150 20.79 1.71 21.67
CA THR A 150 20.63 0.48 20.92
C THR A 150 20.96 -0.68 21.84
N TYR A 151 19.99 -1.09 22.65
CA TYR A 151 19.88 -2.50 23.01
C TYR A 151 20.05 -3.32 21.73
N PRO A 152 20.77 -4.47 21.72
CA PRO A 152 21.06 -5.18 20.48
C PRO A 152 19.78 -5.31 19.64
N LEU A 153 19.82 -4.70 18.45
CA LEU A 153 18.74 -4.73 17.49
C LEU A 153 18.76 -6.10 16.83
N THR A 154 18.30 -7.11 17.57
CA THR A 154 18.16 -8.46 17.02
C THR A 154 17.03 -8.45 16.00
N ALA A 155 17.39 -8.47 14.72
CA ALA A 155 16.45 -8.71 13.64
C ALA A 155 15.83 -10.10 13.83
N LYS A 156 14.51 -10.21 13.66
CA LYS A 156 13.77 -11.48 13.71
C LYS A 156 13.69 -12.15 12.34
N THR A 157 13.86 -11.37 11.28
CA THR A 157 13.83 -11.88 9.90
C THR A 157 15.08 -11.44 9.15
N ARG A 158 15.54 -12.32 8.24
CA ARG A 158 16.66 -12.05 7.35
C ARG A 158 16.24 -12.37 5.91
N ILE A 159 16.53 -11.46 5.00
CA ILE A 159 16.30 -11.68 3.56
C ILE A 159 17.42 -12.60 3.06
N LEU A 160 17.05 -13.77 2.55
CA LEU A 160 18.02 -14.74 2.00
C LEU A 160 18.31 -14.48 0.52
N ALA A 161 17.30 -14.09 -0.25
CA ALA A 161 17.41 -13.79 -1.67
C ALA A 161 16.28 -12.85 -2.11
N THR A 162 16.55 -12.06 -3.13
CA THR A 162 15.56 -11.26 -3.86
C THR A 162 15.61 -11.65 -5.32
N ALA A 163 14.44 -11.73 -5.97
CA ALA A 163 14.34 -12.06 -7.39
C ALA A 163 13.17 -11.30 -8.01
N THR A 164 13.26 -11.03 -9.31
CA THR A 164 12.12 -10.48 -10.05
C THR A 164 11.04 -11.56 -10.16
N PRO A 165 9.75 -11.19 -10.06
CA PRO A 165 8.67 -12.16 -10.19
C PRO A 165 8.71 -12.77 -11.59
N ARG A 166 8.77 -14.10 -11.66
CA ARG A 166 8.75 -14.81 -12.94
C ARG A 166 7.41 -14.57 -13.63
N PRO A 167 7.37 -14.03 -14.87
CA PRO A 167 6.13 -13.91 -15.61
C PRO A 167 5.46 -15.28 -15.72
N ARG A 168 4.16 -15.36 -15.41
CA ARG A 168 3.42 -16.63 -15.54
C ARG A 168 3.52 -17.11 -16.99
N PRO A 169 4.10 -18.30 -17.26
CA PRO A 169 4.12 -18.84 -18.61
C PRO A 169 2.68 -18.95 -19.10
N LYS A 170 2.39 -18.34 -20.26
CA LYS A 170 1.08 -18.52 -20.89
C LYS A 170 1.13 -19.81 -21.71
N PRO A 171 0.12 -20.69 -21.60
CA PRO A 171 0.05 -21.84 -22.48
C PRO A 171 0.00 -21.34 -23.93
N ILE A 172 0.89 -21.88 -24.75
CA ILE A 172 0.90 -21.66 -26.19
C ILE A 172 -0.17 -22.59 -26.76
N PRO A 173 -1.26 -22.08 -27.37
CA PRO A 173 -2.25 -22.95 -27.98
C PRO A 173 -1.60 -23.74 -29.13
N ALA A 174 -1.89 -25.03 -29.20
CA ALA A 174 -1.45 -25.84 -30.33
C ALA A 174 -2.12 -25.35 -31.64
N PRO A 175 -1.44 -25.45 -32.80
CA PRO A 175 -2.07 -25.23 -34.09
C PRO A 175 -3.30 -26.11 -34.25
N ASP A 176 -4.37 -25.55 -34.82
CA ASP A 176 -5.60 -26.30 -35.09
C ASP A 176 -5.30 -27.48 -36.03
N SER A 177 -5.54 -28.70 -35.55
CA SER A 177 -5.31 -29.94 -36.29
C SER A 177 -6.17 -30.09 -37.53
N ALA A 178 -7.31 -29.38 -37.62
CA ALA A 178 -8.18 -29.40 -38.79
C ALA A 178 -7.61 -28.61 -39.98
N LEU A 179 -6.60 -27.76 -39.77
CA LEU A 179 -6.00 -26.94 -40.82
C LEU A 179 -4.97 -27.72 -41.66
N PRO A 180 -4.82 -27.40 -42.97
CA PRO A 180 -3.78 -27.97 -43.82
C PRO A 180 -2.37 -27.84 -43.21
N SER A 181 -1.50 -28.83 -43.47
CA SER A 181 -0.14 -28.92 -42.91
C SER A 181 0.67 -27.63 -43.09
N PHE A 182 0.61 -27.02 -44.27
CA PHE A 182 1.28 -25.75 -44.57
C PHE A 182 0.83 -24.61 -43.63
N VAL A 183 -0.46 -24.53 -43.30
CA VAL A 183 -1.01 -23.48 -42.42
C VAL A 183 -0.58 -23.71 -40.97
N ARG A 184 -0.56 -24.97 -40.52
CA ARG A 184 -0.07 -25.34 -39.17
C ARG A 184 1.42 -25.01 -39.00
N ILE A 185 2.24 -25.33 -40.00
CA ILE A 185 3.67 -24.97 -40.00
C ILE A 185 3.85 -23.45 -39.97
N LYS A 186 3.05 -22.71 -40.76
CA LYS A 186 3.07 -21.25 -40.74
C LYS A 186 2.73 -20.67 -39.35
N GLN A 187 1.75 -21.23 -38.64
CA GLN A 187 1.39 -20.82 -37.28
C GLN A 187 2.50 -21.08 -36.25
N LEU A 188 3.24 -22.18 -36.41
CA LEU A 188 4.40 -22.49 -35.56
C LEU A 188 5.57 -21.52 -35.83
N LEU A 189 5.85 -21.24 -37.11
CA LEU A 189 6.95 -20.35 -37.53
C LEU A 189 6.68 -18.87 -37.21
N SER A 190 5.43 -18.41 -37.30
CA SER A 190 5.07 -17.03 -36.98
C SER A 190 5.12 -16.71 -35.48
N GLY A 191 5.37 -17.72 -34.64
CA GLY A 191 5.17 -17.65 -33.20
C GLY A 191 3.69 -17.56 -32.85
N SER A 192 3.32 -18.07 -31.67
CA SER A 192 1.99 -17.84 -31.13
C SER A 192 1.89 -16.43 -30.58
N VAL A 193 1.72 -15.45 -31.46
CA VAL A 193 1.31 -14.11 -31.09
C VAL A 193 -0.12 -14.19 -30.58
N THR A 194 -0.28 -14.61 -29.33
CA THR A 194 -1.56 -14.54 -28.63
C THR A 194 -1.78 -13.07 -28.30
N GLN A 195 -2.20 -12.29 -29.30
CA GLN A 195 -2.60 -10.91 -29.09
C GLN A 195 -3.72 -10.92 -28.06
N LYS A 196 -3.61 -10.11 -27.00
CA LYS A 196 -4.76 -9.80 -26.17
C LYS A 196 -5.81 -9.19 -27.11
N LYS A 197 -6.84 -9.95 -27.47
CA LYS A 197 -7.96 -9.43 -28.26
C LYS A 197 -8.75 -8.49 -27.37
N GLY A 198 -8.41 -7.20 -27.40
CA GLY A 198 -9.23 -6.12 -26.88
C GLY A 198 -10.10 -5.60 -28.01
N ARG A 199 -11.42 -5.58 -27.83
CA ARG A 199 -12.31 -4.89 -28.76
C ARG A 199 -12.53 -3.49 -28.22
N GLN A 200 -11.91 -2.49 -28.86
CA GLN A 200 -12.24 -1.10 -28.58
C GLN A 200 -13.61 -0.80 -29.21
N VAL A 201 -14.54 -0.31 -28.42
CA VAL A 201 -15.87 0.05 -28.87
C VAL A 201 -16.01 1.57 -28.80
N THR A 202 -16.43 2.20 -29.89
CA THR A 202 -16.72 3.63 -30.01
C THR A 202 -18.17 3.84 -30.48
N GLY A 203 -18.81 4.95 -30.09
CA GLY A 203 -20.19 5.26 -30.47
C GLY A 203 -20.94 6.08 -29.41
N SER A 204 -22.27 6.17 -29.57
CA SER A 204 -23.17 6.77 -28.59
C SER A 204 -23.15 5.99 -27.26
N ALA A 205 -23.44 6.67 -26.15
CA ALA A 205 -23.43 6.09 -24.81
C ALA A 205 -24.31 4.83 -24.70
N GLU A 206 -25.50 4.85 -25.29
CA GLU A 206 -26.45 3.73 -25.31
C GLU A 206 -25.84 2.48 -25.96
N ARG A 207 -25.21 2.64 -27.13
CA ARG A 207 -24.58 1.54 -27.87
C ARG A 207 -23.33 1.00 -27.17
N LEU A 208 -22.63 1.85 -26.42
CA LEU A 208 -21.50 1.42 -25.58
C LEU A 208 -21.97 0.56 -24.42
N VAL A 209 -23.02 1.00 -23.71
CA VAL A 209 -23.60 0.27 -22.57
C VAL A 209 -24.10 -1.11 -23.03
N GLU A 210 -24.87 -1.17 -24.11
CA GLU A 210 -25.40 -2.43 -24.65
C GLU A 210 -24.28 -3.43 -24.98
N LYS A 211 -23.22 -2.98 -25.67
CA LYS A 211 -22.08 -3.84 -26.02
C LYS A 211 -21.29 -4.31 -24.80
N ILE A 212 -21.17 -3.48 -23.76
CA ILE A 212 -20.50 -3.85 -22.51
C ILE A 212 -21.33 -4.90 -21.76
N ILE A 213 -22.66 -4.71 -21.64
CA ILE A 213 -23.55 -5.68 -21.00
C ILE A 213 -23.48 -7.03 -21.72
N ASN A 214 -23.64 -7.03 -23.05
CA ASN A 214 -23.54 -8.25 -23.86
C ASN A 214 -22.19 -8.96 -23.69
N PHE A 215 -21.09 -8.21 -23.59
CA PHE A 215 -19.77 -8.77 -23.34
C PHE A 215 -19.67 -9.40 -21.94
N MET A 216 -20.19 -8.72 -20.91
CA MET A 216 -20.18 -9.21 -19.53
C MET A 216 -21.05 -10.44 -19.34
N GLU A 217 -22.20 -10.52 -20.01
CA GLU A 217 -23.06 -11.71 -20.02
C GLU A 217 -22.41 -12.88 -20.77
N HIS A 218 -21.79 -12.63 -21.92
CA HIS A 218 -21.09 -13.66 -22.69
C HIS A 218 -19.94 -14.31 -21.90
N HIS A 219 -19.26 -13.52 -21.07
CA HIS A 219 -18.16 -13.99 -20.23
C HIS A 219 -18.60 -14.44 -18.82
N GLY A 220 -19.91 -14.47 -18.52
CA GLY A 220 -20.44 -14.95 -17.24
C GLY A 220 -20.07 -14.05 -16.05
N VAL A 221 -19.73 -12.79 -16.29
CA VAL A 221 -19.49 -11.78 -15.25
C VAL A 221 -20.82 -11.28 -14.69
N LEU A 222 -21.83 -11.17 -15.54
CA LEU A 222 -23.22 -10.90 -15.15
C LEU A 222 -24.05 -12.17 -15.39
N PRO A 223 -25.01 -12.48 -14.49
CA PRO A 223 -26.03 -13.47 -14.80
C PRO A 223 -26.85 -12.97 -16.00
N ARG A 224 -27.12 -13.85 -16.97
CA ARG A 224 -28.09 -13.53 -18.03
C ARG A 224 -29.42 -13.19 -17.36
N ASN A 225 -30.00 -12.05 -17.74
CA ASN A 225 -31.24 -11.55 -17.15
C ASN A 225 -32.29 -12.67 -17.01
N ALA A 226 -32.76 -12.89 -15.77
CA ALA A 226 -33.81 -13.86 -15.47
C ALA A 226 -35.21 -13.42 -15.97
N ALA A 227 -35.31 -12.25 -16.60
CA ALA A 227 -36.56 -11.72 -17.15
C ALA A 227 -37.04 -12.47 -18.42
N ASP A 228 -36.15 -13.17 -19.13
CA ASP A 228 -36.51 -13.97 -20.32
C ASP A 228 -36.92 -15.42 -19.99
N LYS A 229 -37.01 -15.81 -18.71
CA LYS A 229 -37.46 -17.16 -18.30
C LYS A 229 -38.97 -17.27 -18.04
N ALA A 230 -39.75 -16.22 -18.29
CA ALA A 230 -41.19 -16.21 -18.04
C ALA A 230 -42.06 -16.31 -19.31
N VAL A 231 -41.46 -16.50 -20.49
CA VAL A 231 -42.19 -16.76 -21.74
C VAL A 231 -41.44 -17.85 -22.51
N ASP A 232 -41.62 -19.10 -22.07
CA ASP A 232 -41.81 -20.31 -22.89
C ASP A 232 -41.81 -21.55 -21.98
#